data_AF-A0A1G3LJM3-F1
#
_entry.id   AF-A0A1G3LJM3-F1
#
_cell.length_a   1.000
_cell.length_b   1.000
_cell.length_c   1.000
_cell.angle_alpha   90.00
_cell.angle_beta   90.00
_cell.angle_gamma   90.00
#
_symmetry.space_group_name_H-M   'P 1'
#
loop_
_entity.id
_entity.type
_entity.pdbx_description
1 polymer ?
#
loop_
_entity_poly.entity_id
_entity_poly.type
_entity_poly.pdbx_seq_one_letter_code
_entity_poly.pdbx_strand_id
1 'polypeptide(L)'
;MPETVGAMTSGILAGLSGGKIPLADYQWALNANPNRRKLARLCQLLEAERTHSGGLLDAVEDHWLQESSRELFGDEDGARIYTLWNLYSTEGARRWAENTRRVVAADGLRIWCRAAIGLLVFASAWGPGRYIRDHKRPRALGPLFGDGAVNGEFNPFSVLCGARSYSRLDADEAKPENVGKFHHLDTNVLDLPLIHAGIWTEGNVNPKSWEDKVWKAMVKRWPSATPFGLTAEEIQVARRAIHNDLGAIRQVVEWLKAAPRPHWPFTIARGDRYVWMLAREVGDGSTGSLNFCSWEITFFTQFLSALNGMRKSKAPPGQVDDDVDATRGWVDVATRRAVCRRVDGKTGELSAKLPEGELLCTLNWAPDDVSLIVHGEEEPGPGPDPLPVPAPKPPKVHRWTDWL
;
A
#
# COMPACT_ATOMS: atom_id res chain seq x y z
N MET A 1 -6.33 -20.40 -4.58
CA MET A 1 -6.06 -18.93 -4.40
C MET A 1 -5.03 -18.37 -5.41
N PRO A 2 -3.91 -19.06 -5.75
CA PRO A 2 -2.94 -18.62 -6.78
C PRO A 2 -3.49 -18.60 -8.21
N GLU A 3 -4.42 -19.50 -8.52
CA GLU A 3 -4.95 -19.70 -9.87
C GLU A 3 -5.66 -18.47 -10.43
N THR A 4 -6.36 -17.67 -9.60
CA THR A 4 -7.07 -16.49 -10.11
C THR A 4 -6.15 -15.30 -10.40
N VAL A 5 -5.12 -15.07 -9.58
CA VAL A 5 -4.17 -13.97 -9.84
C VAL A 5 -3.37 -14.32 -11.09
N GLY A 6 -2.97 -15.59 -11.24
CA GLY A 6 -2.36 -16.10 -12.48
C GLY A 6 -3.27 -15.92 -13.70
N ALA A 7 -4.57 -16.22 -13.58
CA ALA A 7 -5.53 -16.04 -14.66
C ALA A 7 -5.73 -14.56 -15.03
N MET A 8 -5.94 -13.67 -14.06
CA MET A 8 -6.09 -12.22 -14.33
C MET A 8 -4.80 -11.62 -14.89
N THR A 9 -3.65 -11.98 -14.34
CA THR A 9 -2.33 -11.59 -14.90
C THR A 9 -2.23 -12.01 -16.36
N SER A 10 -2.61 -13.24 -16.69
CA SER A 10 -2.59 -13.74 -18.07
C SER A 10 -3.55 -12.94 -18.96
N GLY A 11 -4.73 -12.60 -18.46
CA GLY A 11 -5.69 -11.73 -19.14
C GLY A 11 -5.14 -10.32 -19.40
N ILE A 12 -4.51 -9.69 -18.41
CA ILE A 12 -3.83 -8.39 -18.54
C ILE A 12 -2.73 -8.47 -19.60
N LEU A 13 -1.85 -9.48 -19.51
CA LEU A 13 -0.75 -9.65 -20.47
C LEU A 13 -1.26 -9.87 -21.90
N ALA A 14 -2.31 -10.70 -22.07
CA ALA A 14 -2.97 -10.89 -23.35
C ALA A 14 -3.54 -9.57 -23.86
N GLY A 15 -4.31 -8.86 -23.03
CA GLY A 15 -4.88 -7.55 -23.36
C GLY A 15 -3.84 -6.52 -23.78
N LEU A 16 -2.75 -6.40 -23.02
CA LEU A 16 -1.63 -5.50 -23.31
C LEU A 16 -0.95 -5.83 -24.65
N SER A 17 -0.94 -7.10 -25.07
CA SER A 17 -0.46 -7.53 -26.38
C SER A 17 -1.50 -7.44 -27.52
N GLY A 18 -2.72 -6.96 -27.25
CA GLY A 18 -3.81 -6.91 -28.22
C GLY A 18 -4.59 -8.23 -28.39
N GLY A 19 -4.31 -9.23 -27.56
CA GLY A 19 -5.01 -10.51 -27.55
C GLY A 19 -6.39 -10.45 -26.89
N LYS A 20 -7.17 -11.52 -27.10
CA LYS A 20 -8.51 -11.68 -26.48
C LYS A 20 -8.38 -11.90 -24.97
N ILE A 21 -9.26 -11.25 -24.20
CA ILE A 21 -9.34 -11.41 -22.74
C ILE A 21 -10.59 -12.22 -22.41
N PRO A 22 -10.50 -13.35 -21.67
CA PRO A 22 -11.67 -14.15 -21.33
C PRO A 22 -12.43 -13.52 -20.15
N LEU A 23 -13.11 -12.39 -20.36
CA LEU A 23 -13.78 -11.62 -19.30
C LEU A 23 -14.78 -12.43 -18.48
N ALA A 24 -15.44 -13.43 -19.08
CA ALA A 24 -16.36 -14.33 -18.39
C ALA A 24 -15.71 -15.02 -17.17
N ASP A 25 -14.40 -15.29 -17.23
CA ASP A 25 -13.64 -15.94 -16.16
C ASP A 25 -13.37 -14.99 -14.98
N TYR A 26 -13.61 -13.69 -15.15
CA TYR A 26 -13.31 -12.63 -14.17
C TYR A 26 -14.55 -11.88 -13.68
N GLN A 27 -15.74 -12.20 -14.19
CA GLN A 27 -17.00 -11.55 -13.80
C GLN A 27 -17.23 -11.60 -12.29
N TRP A 28 -16.81 -12.68 -11.63
CA TRP A 28 -16.90 -12.84 -10.19
C TRP A 28 -16.04 -11.82 -9.42
N ALA A 29 -14.86 -11.46 -9.94
CA ALA A 29 -13.95 -10.54 -9.26
C ALA A 29 -14.51 -9.11 -9.28
N LEU A 30 -15.20 -8.73 -10.36
CA LEU A 30 -15.89 -7.45 -10.48
C LEU A 30 -17.04 -7.34 -9.48
N ASN A 31 -17.81 -8.42 -9.34
CA ASN A 31 -19.07 -8.41 -8.61
C ASN A 31 -18.91 -8.75 -7.12
N ALA A 32 -17.91 -9.54 -6.74
CA ALA A 32 -17.85 -10.18 -5.42
C ALA A 32 -16.51 -10.06 -4.69
N ASN A 33 -15.50 -9.40 -5.28
CA ASN A 33 -14.19 -9.27 -4.61
C ASN A 33 -13.56 -7.88 -4.79
N PRO A 34 -13.74 -6.97 -3.82
CA PRO A 34 -13.17 -5.61 -3.91
C PRO A 34 -11.64 -5.65 -4.10
N ASN A 35 -10.94 -6.58 -3.46
CA ASN A 35 -9.48 -6.73 -3.51
C ASN A 35 -8.90 -7.06 -4.90
N ARG A 36 -9.74 -7.51 -5.83
CA ARG A 36 -9.33 -7.91 -7.19
C ARG A 36 -10.03 -7.08 -8.26
N ARG A 37 -10.88 -6.16 -7.84
CA ARG A 37 -11.75 -5.39 -8.71
C ARG A 37 -10.94 -4.48 -9.63
N LYS A 38 -9.89 -3.82 -9.14
CA LYS A 38 -9.01 -2.98 -9.99
C LYS A 38 -8.27 -3.80 -11.06
N LEU A 39 -7.73 -4.98 -10.73
CA LEU A 39 -7.14 -5.89 -11.73
C LEU A 39 -8.17 -6.33 -12.79
N ALA A 40 -9.36 -6.74 -12.36
CA ALA A 40 -10.41 -7.17 -13.26
C ALA A 40 -10.95 -6.02 -14.13
N ARG A 41 -11.03 -4.81 -13.60
CA ARG A 41 -11.39 -3.61 -14.37
C ARG A 41 -10.32 -3.27 -15.42
N LEU A 42 -9.04 -3.50 -15.15
CA LEU A 42 -8.01 -3.29 -16.18
C LEU A 42 -8.21 -4.25 -17.35
N CYS A 43 -8.53 -5.52 -17.06
CA CYS A 43 -8.96 -6.46 -18.08
C CYS A 43 -10.17 -5.96 -18.87
N GLN A 44 -11.22 -5.45 -18.21
CA GLN A 44 -12.39 -4.90 -18.88
C GLN A 44 -12.05 -3.71 -19.77
N LEU A 45 -11.22 -2.78 -19.27
CA LEU A 45 -10.77 -1.61 -20.00
C LEU A 45 -10.05 -1.99 -21.29
N LEU A 46 -9.08 -2.91 -21.19
CA LEU A 46 -8.31 -3.39 -22.33
C LEU A 46 -9.17 -4.15 -23.35
N GLU A 47 -10.15 -4.94 -22.89
CA GLU A 47 -11.09 -5.63 -23.78
C GLU A 47 -12.08 -4.66 -24.44
N ALA A 48 -12.56 -3.66 -23.71
CA ALA A 48 -13.45 -2.63 -24.22
C ALA A 48 -12.75 -1.78 -25.29
N GLU A 49 -11.48 -1.44 -25.08
CA GLU A 49 -10.62 -0.79 -26.08
C GLU A 49 -10.47 -1.67 -27.32
N ARG A 50 -10.13 -2.96 -27.15
CA ARG A 50 -9.95 -3.94 -28.24
C ARG A 50 -11.22 -4.12 -29.08
N THR A 51 -12.38 -4.06 -28.44
CA THR A 51 -13.69 -4.25 -29.09
C THR A 51 -14.34 -2.94 -29.53
N HIS A 52 -13.68 -1.80 -29.32
CA HIS A 52 -14.21 -0.46 -29.60
C HIS A 52 -15.57 -0.18 -28.93
N SER A 53 -15.78 -0.73 -27.73
CA SER A 53 -17.02 -0.57 -26.98
C SER A 53 -17.00 0.73 -26.18
N GLY A 54 -17.40 1.85 -26.80
CA GLY A 54 -17.38 3.19 -26.20
C GLY A 54 -18.12 3.29 -24.86
N GLY A 55 -19.36 2.79 -24.80
CA GLY A 55 -20.15 2.84 -23.56
C GLY A 55 -19.56 2.00 -22.41
N LEU A 56 -18.86 0.89 -22.74
CA LEU A 56 -18.15 0.11 -21.72
C LEU A 56 -16.87 0.82 -21.27
N LEU A 57 -16.14 1.49 -22.19
CA LEU A 57 -14.96 2.28 -21.85
C LEU A 57 -15.30 3.39 -20.86
N ASP A 58 -16.32 4.19 -21.16
CA ASP A 58 -16.73 5.32 -20.31
C ASP A 58 -17.19 4.83 -18.93
N ALA A 59 -17.98 3.75 -18.87
CA ALA A 59 -18.42 3.17 -17.61
C ALA A 59 -17.25 2.64 -16.75
N VAL A 60 -16.27 1.97 -17.37
CA VAL A 60 -15.10 1.45 -16.65
C VAL A 60 -14.19 2.59 -16.18
N GLU A 61 -14.01 3.62 -16.99
CA GLU A 61 -13.27 4.84 -16.63
C GLU A 61 -13.91 5.55 -15.43
N ASP A 62 -15.22 5.83 -15.49
CA ASP A 62 -15.96 6.48 -14.40
C ASP A 62 -15.85 5.70 -13.09
N HIS A 63 -16.02 4.38 -13.17
CA HIS A 63 -15.87 3.51 -12.01
C HIS A 63 -14.46 3.54 -11.43
N TRP A 64 -13.43 3.64 -12.28
CA TRP A 64 -12.05 3.74 -11.82
C TRP A 64 -11.81 5.07 -11.11
N LEU A 65 -12.24 6.17 -11.70
CA LEU A 65 -12.07 7.50 -11.11
C LEU A 65 -12.84 7.61 -9.79
N GLN A 66 -14.02 7.03 -9.69
CA GLN A 66 -14.77 6.98 -8.43
C GLN A 66 -14.02 6.17 -7.36
N GLU A 67 -13.43 5.03 -7.69
CA GLU A 67 -12.67 4.25 -6.70
C GLU A 67 -11.34 4.91 -6.32
N SER A 68 -10.61 5.43 -7.30
CA SER A 68 -9.33 6.13 -7.09
C SER A 68 -9.49 7.51 -6.46
N SER A 69 -10.67 8.14 -6.50
CA SER A 69 -10.93 9.41 -5.79
C SER A 69 -11.37 9.20 -4.35
N ARG A 70 -11.95 8.05 -4.02
CA ARG A 70 -12.40 7.76 -2.65
C ARG A 70 -11.25 7.38 -1.74
N GLU A 71 -10.36 6.48 -2.20
CA GLU A 71 -9.43 5.82 -1.30
C GLU A 71 -8.07 5.54 -1.97
N LEU A 72 -6.97 5.92 -1.29
CA LEU A 72 -5.63 5.43 -1.63
C LEU A 72 -5.48 3.98 -1.14
N PHE A 73 -5.99 3.69 0.07
CA PHE A 73 -6.21 2.34 0.60
C PHE A 73 -7.54 2.30 1.35
N GLY A 74 -8.49 1.54 0.82
CA GLY A 74 -9.78 1.26 1.44
C GLY A 74 -9.75 0.17 2.51
N ASP A 75 -10.93 -0.14 3.04
CA ASP A 75 -11.17 -1.06 4.17
C ASP A 75 -10.64 -2.49 3.98
N GLU A 76 -10.45 -2.95 2.74
CA GLU A 76 -9.81 -4.25 2.47
C GLU A 76 -8.46 -4.13 1.74
N ASP A 77 -8.16 -2.96 1.18
CA ASP A 77 -6.99 -2.68 0.34
C ASP A 77 -5.73 -2.35 1.17
N GLY A 78 -5.66 -2.84 2.41
CA GLY A 78 -4.64 -2.49 3.41
C GLY A 78 -3.22 -2.42 2.85
N ALA A 79 -2.41 -1.53 3.44
CA ALA A 79 -1.20 -0.96 2.83
C ALA A 79 -0.08 -1.96 2.45
N ARG A 80 -0.25 -3.27 2.62
CA ARG A 80 0.79 -4.26 2.31
C ARG A 80 0.52 -5.05 1.04
N ILE A 81 -0.41 -6.02 1.04
CA ILE A 81 -0.54 -6.97 -0.09
C ILE A 81 -1.13 -6.32 -1.33
N TYR A 82 -2.22 -5.57 -1.17
CA TYR A 82 -2.99 -5.06 -2.31
C TYR A 82 -2.44 -3.76 -2.90
N THR A 83 -1.54 -3.09 -2.18
CA THR A 83 -0.87 -1.87 -2.64
C THR A 83 -0.25 -2.04 -4.02
N LEU A 84 0.43 -3.16 -4.28
CA LEU A 84 1.04 -3.42 -5.58
C LEU A 84 0.01 -3.71 -6.66
N TRP A 85 -1.00 -4.51 -6.34
CA TRP A 85 -2.04 -4.87 -7.31
C TRP A 85 -2.77 -3.62 -7.76
N ASN A 86 -3.11 -2.76 -6.80
CA ASN A 86 -3.77 -1.49 -7.04
C ASN A 86 -2.86 -0.51 -7.79
N LEU A 87 -1.58 -0.46 -7.44
CA LEU A 87 -0.61 0.43 -8.10
C LEU A 87 -0.35 0.06 -9.56
N TYR A 88 -0.03 -1.19 -9.88
CA TYR A 88 0.19 -1.60 -11.27
C TYR A 88 -1.08 -1.54 -12.11
N SER A 89 -2.24 -1.84 -11.53
CA SER A 89 -3.52 -1.72 -12.25
C SER A 89 -3.85 -0.26 -12.56
N THR A 90 -3.69 0.63 -11.58
CA THR A 90 -3.96 2.06 -11.73
C THR A 90 -2.95 2.71 -12.68
N GLU A 91 -1.69 2.28 -12.65
CA GLU A 91 -0.68 2.70 -13.62
C GLU A 91 -1.06 2.27 -15.05
N GLY A 92 -1.57 1.06 -15.23
CA GLY A 92 -2.06 0.59 -16.53
C GLY A 92 -3.23 1.44 -17.04
N ALA A 93 -4.20 1.75 -16.17
CA ALA A 93 -5.32 2.63 -16.50
C ALA A 93 -4.85 4.06 -16.82
N ARG A 94 -3.86 4.60 -16.08
CA ARG A 94 -3.28 5.92 -16.33
C ARG A 94 -2.62 5.99 -17.70
N ARG A 95 -1.76 5.02 -18.03
CA ARG A 95 -1.09 4.95 -19.34
C ARG A 95 -2.10 4.83 -20.49
N TRP A 96 -3.16 4.06 -20.30
CA TRP A 96 -4.27 3.98 -21.24
C TRP A 96 -4.95 5.36 -21.42
N ALA A 97 -5.25 6.05 -20.32
CA ALA A 97 -5.91 7.36 -20.35
C ALA A 97 -5.04 8.41 -21.07
N GLU A 98 -3.74 8.45 -20.80
CA GLU A 98 -2.80 9.32 -21.52
C GLU A 98 -2.76 9.02 -23.02
N ASN A 99 -2.65 7.74 -23.38
CA ASN A 99 -2.56 7.31 -24.77
C ASN A 99 -3.87 7.58 -25.55
N THR A 100 -5.01 7.53 -24.87
CA THR A 100 -6.34 7.82 -25.45
C THR A 100 -6.78 9.28 -25.29
N ARG A 101 -5.90 10.15 -24.75
CA ARG A 101 -6.13 11.59 -24.54
C ARG A 101 -7.29 11.91 -23.59
N ARG A 102 -7.55 11.03 -22.61
CA ARG A 102 -8.49 11.23 -21.49
C ARG A 102 -7.80 12.03 -20.38
N VAL A 103 -7.62 13.34 -20.59
CA VAL A 103 -6.77 14.21 -19.75
C VAL A 103 -7.17 14.19 -18.27
N VAL A 104 -8.46 14.39 -17.97
CA VAL A 104 -8.96 14.43 -16.57
C VAL A 104 -8.71 13.10 -15.86
N ALA A 105 -8.92 11.98 -16.56
CA ALA A 105 -8.67 10.67 -15.99
C ALA A 105 -7.18 10.42 -15.76
N ALA A 106 -6.34 10.77 -16.73
CA ALA A 106 -4.89 10.66 -16.60
C ALA A 106 -4.37 11.45 -15.39
N ASP A 107 -4.84 12.68 -15.19
CA ASP A 107 -4.44 13.54 -14.06
C ASP A 107 -4.88 12.97 -12.71
N GLY A 108 -6.14 12.52 -12.60
CA GLY A 108 -6.65 11.89 -11.38
C GLY A 108 -5.88 10.61 -11.00
N LEU A 109 -5.64 9.75 -11.99
CA LEU A 109 -4.88 8.50 -11.78
C LEU A 109 -3.40 8.78 -11.49
N ARG A 110 -2.83 9.83 -12.07
CA ARG A 110 -1.47 10.30 -11.76
C ARG A 110 -1.35 10.72 -10.30
N ILE A 111 -2.29 11.51 -9.77
CA ILE A 111 -2.29 11.91 -8.35
C ILE A 111 -2.25 10.68 -7.46
N TRP A 112 -3.09 9.67 -7.76
CA TRP A 112 -3.13 8.42 -7.01
C TRP A 112 -1.79 7.66 -7.08
N CYS A 113 -1.26 7.43 -8.29
CA CYS A 113 0.01 6.71 -8.47
C CYS A 113 1.18 7.43 -7.78
N ARG A 114 1.27 8.75 -7.93
CA ARG A 114 2.31 9.58 -7.32
C ARG A 114 2.25 9.52 -5.80
N ALA A 115 1.07 9.54 -5.20
CA ALA A 115 0.93 9.40 -3.76
C ALA A 115 1.26 8.00 -3.25
N ALA A 116 0.87 6.94 -3.97
CA ALA A 116 1.26 5.58 -3.63
C ALA A 116 2.79 5.40 -3.66
N ILE A 117 3.48 5.96 -4.66
CA ILE A 117 4.94 6.00 -4.68
C ILE A 117 5.49 6.86 -3.54
N GLY A 118 4.88 8.01 -3.24
CA GLY A 118 5.28 8.85 -2.12
C GLY A 118 5.20 8.14 -0.77
N LEU A 119 4.15 7.33 -0.55
CA LEU A 119 4.04 6.49 0.63
C LEU A 119 5.15 5.46 0.68
N LEU A 120 5.40 4.76 -0.43
CA LEU A 120 6.49 3.78 -0.51
C LEU A 120 7.82 4.46 -0.17
N VAL A 121 8.16 5.55 -0.85
CA VAL A 121 9.37 6.35 -0.59
C VAL A 121 9.48 6.71 0.89
N PHE A 122 8.41 7.21 1.52
CA PHE A 122 8.42 7.60 2.92
C PHE A 122 8.57 6.40 3.87
N ALA A 123 7.92 5.28 3.55
CA ALA A 123 7.94 4.03 4.31
C ALA A 123 9.10 3.10 3.91
N SER A 124 10.02 3.54 3.05
CA SER A 124 11.23 2.80 2.69
C SER A 124 12.47 3.52 3.21
N ALA A 125 13.45 2.75 3.64
CA ALA A 125 14.77 3.24 3.94
C ALA A 125 15.82 2.63 3.02
N TRP A 126 16.96 3.31 2.91
CA TRP A 126 18.11 2.80 2.16
C TRP A 126 18.83 1.72 2.94
N GLY A 127 18.91 0.52 2.36
CA GLY A 127 19.74 -0.56 2.87
C GLY A 127 19.01 -1.91 2.94
N PRO A 128 19.78 -3.00 3.06
CA PRO A 128 19.25 -4.35 3.10
C PRO A 128 18.50 -4.67 4.40
N GLY A 129 17.42 -5.46 4.33
CA GLY A 129 16.69 -5.99 5.48
C GLY A 129 16.63 -7.51 5.49
N ARG A 130 16.46 -8.16 6.65
CA ARG A 130 16.22 -9.61 6.71
C ARG A 130 14.78 -9.97 6.39
N TYR A 131 14.61 -11.04 5.63
CA TYR A 131 13.32 -11.70 5.50
C TYR A 131 12.87 -12.24 6.87
N ILE A 132 11.57 -12.15 7.14
CA ILE A 132 10.96 -12.94 8.21
C ILE A 132 10.63 -14.30 7.60
N ARG A 133 11.30 -15.38 8.05
CA ARG A 133 11.00 -16.73 7.55
C ARG A 133 9.60 -17.15 7.97
N ASP A 134 9.10 -18.18 7.30
CA ASP A 134 7.87 -18.87 7.69
C ASP A 134 8.00 -19.46 9.09
N HIS A 135 7.49 -18.72 10.09
CA HIS A 135 7.48 -19.11 11.49
C HIS A 135 6.39 -20.16 11.72
N LYS A 136 6.76 -21.44 11.79
CA LYS A 136 5.90 -22.52 12.34
C LYS A 136 5.75 -22.38 13.86
N ARG A 137 5.21 -21.24 14.31
CA ARG A 137 5.04 -20.97 15.74
C ARG A 137 3.72 -21.56 16.24
N PRO A 138 3.68 -22.10 17.47
CA PRO A 138 2.43 -22.42 18.15
C PRO A 138 1.51 -21.19 18.23
N ARG A 139 0.24 -21.36 18.65
CA ARG A 139 -0.77 -20.28 18.76
C ARG A 139 -0.33 -19.01 19.54
N ALA A 140 0.81 -19.06 20.24
CA ALA A 140 1.37 -17.93 20.95
C ALA A 140 1.55 -16.70 20.04
N LEU A 141 0.92 -15.60 20.44
CA LEU A 141 1.03 -14.30 19.80
C LEU A 141 2.32 -13.58 20.25
N GLY A 142 2.76 -12.61 19.45
CA GLY A 142 3.94 -11.78 19.77
C GLY A 142 4.67 -11.32 18.52
N PRO A 143 5.75 -10.54 18.68
CA PRO A 143 6.52 -10.05 17.55
C PRO A 143 7.21 -11.20 16.79
N LEU A 144 7.22 -11.05 15.47
CA LEU A 144 8.02 -11.84 14.55
C LEU A 144 9.25 -11.01 14.17
N PHE A 145 10.37 -11.69 14.02
CA PHE A 145 11.65 -11.07 13.72
C PHE A 145 12.23 -11.63 12.42
N GLY A 146 12.96 -10.80 11.69
CA GLY A 146 13.75 -11.20 10.54
C GLY A 146 14.88 -12.15 10.91
N ASP A 147 14.67 -13.44 10.66
CA ASP A 147 15.62 -14.54 10.88
C ASP A 147 16.01 -15.24 9.56
N GLY A 148 15.56 -14.69 8.44
CA GLY A 148 15.81 -15.18 7.10
C GLY A 148 17.10 -14.71 6.46
N ALA A 149 17.19 -15.01 5.17
CA ALA A 149 18.23 -14.42 4.34
C ALA A 149 18.11 -12.89 4.40
N VAL A 150 19.23 -12.22 4.20
CA VAL A 150 19.21 -10.78 3.93
C VAL A 150 18.60 -10.63 2.53
N ASN A 151 17.61 -9.74 2.38
CA ASN A 151 17.16 -9.27 1.09
C ASN A 151 18.42 -8.87 0.29
N GLY A 152 18.58 -9.39 -0.92
CA GLY A 152 19.83 -9.32 -1.68
C GLY A 152 20.49 -7.94 -1.60
N GLU A 153 21.83 -7.91 -1.71
CA GLU A 153 22.63 -6.70 -1.54
C GLU A 153 21.95 -5.49 -2.20
N PHE A 154 21.51 -4.54 -1.37
CA PHE A 154 20.94 -3.25 -1.74
C PHE A 154 19.49 -3.19 -2.25
N ASN A 155 18.56 -4.11 -1.96
CA ASN A 155 17.13 -3.76 -2.16
C ASN A 155 16.63 -2.84 -1.01
N PRO A 156 15.82 -1.79 -1.27
CA PRO A 156 15.21 -1.02 -0.20
C PRO A 156 14.27 -1.93 0.59
N PHE A 157 13.97 -1.57 1.84
CA PHE A 157 12.98 -2.30 2.64
C PHE A 157 11.81 -1.38 2.96
N SER A 158 10.64 -1.71 2.44
CA SER A 158 9.40 -0.96 2.65
C SER A 158 8.58 -1.52 3.83
N VAL A 159 8.35 -0.70 4.87
CA VAL A 159 7.72 -1.14 6.13
C VAL A 159 6.21 -0.93 6.18
N LEU A 160 5.46 -1.41 5.20
CA LEU A 160 4.01 -1.19 5.20
C LEU A 160 3.27 -2.12 6.17
N CYS A 161 2.26 -1.58 6.86
CA CYS A 161 1.37 -2.30 7.77
C CYS A 161 -0.10 -1.94 7.52
N GLY A 162 -1.04 -2.75 8.01
CA GLY A 162 -2.47 -2.50 7.84
C GLY A 162 -3.32 -3.77 7.84
N ALA A 163 -4.58 -3.64 7.44
CA ALA A 163 -5.46 -4.78 7.24
C ALA A 163 -4.89 -5.79 6.24
N ARG A 164 -5.42 -7.00 6.31
CA ARG A 164 -5.19 -8.07 5.34
C ARG A 164 -3.73 -8.43 5.08
N SER A 165 -2.89 -8.41 6.09
CA SER A 165 -1.43 -8.50 5.91
C SER A 165 -0.87 -9.93 5.91
N TYR A 166 -1.53 -10.89 6.56
CA TYR A 166 -1.07 -12.28 6.54
C TYR A 166 -2.19 -13.30 6.81
N SER A 167 -1.92 -14.56 6.47
CA SER A 167 -2.80 -15.68 6.78
C SER A 167 -1.99 -16.92 7.14
N ARG A 168 -2.52 -17.74 8.04
CA ARG A 168 -2.04 -19.09 8.29
C ARG A 168 -3.01 -20.07 7.67
N LEU A 169 -2.59 -20.66 6.55
CA LEU A 169 -3.34 -21.74 5.88
C LEU A 169 -3.10 -23.06 6.63
N ASP A 170 -3.97 -24.05 6.47
CA ASP A 170 -3.79 -25.42 6.99
C ASP A 170 -3.82 -25.59 8.51
N ALA A 171 -4.43 -24.66 9.24
CA ALA A 171 -4.79 -24.87 10.64
C ALA A 171 -5.87 -25.94 10.75
N ASP A 172 -5.49 -27.17 11.10
CA ASP A 172 -6.43 -28.21 11.53
C ASP A 172 -6.73 -28.01 13.01
N GLU A 173 -7.97 -27.67 13.37
CA GLU A 173 -8.38 -27.51 14.77
C GLU A 173 -8.16 -28.81 15.58
N ALA A 174 -8.20 -29.98 14.92
CA ALA A 174 -7.96 -31.27 15.55
C ALA A 174 -6.47 -31.57 15.79
N LYS A 175 -5.56 -30.77 15.22
CA LYS A 175 -4.10 -30.92 15.38
C LYS A 175 -3.47 -29.56 15.68
N PRO A 176 -3.57 -29.06 16.93
CA PRO A 176 -3.06 -27.75 17.33
C PRO A 176 -1.55 -27.55 17.06
N GLU A 177 -0.79 -28.63 16.86
CA GLU A 177 0.61 -28.65 16.43
C GLU A 177 0.81 -28.30 14.93
N ASN A 178 -0.23 -28.44 14.10
CA ASN A 178 -0.24 -28.07 12.70
C ASN A 178 -0.70 -26.62 12.54
N VAL A 179 0.08 -25.70 13.08
CA VAL A 179 -0.07 -24.29 12.74
C VAL A 179 0.60 -24.11 11.37
N GLY A 180 -0.21 -24.04 10.31
CA GLY A 180 0.36 -23.94 8.98
C GLY A 180 1.02 -22.59 8.70
N LYS A 181 1.56 -22.48 7.48
CA LYS A 181 2.57 -21.48 7.11
C LYS A 181 2.06 -20.05 7.28
N PHE A 182 2.91 -19.12 7.72
CA PHE A 182 2.71 -17.68 7.54
C PHE A 182 2.76 -17.36 6.05
N HIS A 183 1.65 -17.62 5.38
CA HIS A 183 1.49 -17.31 3.98
C HIS A 183 1.21 -15.81 3.89
N HIS A 184 1.90 -15.15 2.95
CA HIS A 184 1.83 -13.71 2.62
C HIS A 184 2.86 -12.75 3.25
N LEU A 185 3.83 -13.22 4.03
CA LEU A 185 4.97 -12.39 4.45
C LEU A 185 6.13 -12.35 3.44
N ASP A 186 6.11 -13.20 2.41
CA ASP A 186 7.10 -13.24 1.33
C ASP A 186 6.87 -12.10 0.31
N THR A 187 7.14 -10.85 0.67
CA THR A 187 6.93 -9.73 -0.27
C THR A 187 7.96 -8.61 -0.16
N ASN A 188 9.18 -8.84 -0.67
CA ASN A 188 10.05 -7.75 -1.18
C ASN A 188 9.58 -7.20 -2.53
N VAL A 189 8.34 -7.51 -2.92
CA VAL A 189 7.73 -6.94 -4.12
C VAL A 189 7.31 -5.48 -3.90
N LEU A 190 7.23 -5.01 -2.64
CA LEU A 190 6.90 -3.61 -2.31
C LEU A 190 7.94 -2.61 -2.84
N ASP A 191 9.15 -3.09 -3.10
CA ASP A 191 10.26 -2.30 -3.59
C ASP A 191 10.28 -2.23 -5.13
N LEU A 192 9.58 -3.15 -5.81
CA LEU A 192 9.53 -3.21 -7.27
C LEU A 192 9.00 -1.92 -7.91
N PRO A 193 7.96 -1.24 -7.39
CA PRO A 193 7.54 0.05 -7.93
C PRO A 193 8.64 1.11 -7.84
N LEU A 194 9.44 1.12 -6.77
CA LEU A 194 10.57 2.05 -6.64
C LEU A 194 11.65 1.77 -7.67
N ILE A 195 11.90 0.49 -7.97
CA ILE A 195 12.84 0.07 -9.02
C ILE A 195 12.29 0.42 -10.41
N HIS A 196 11.02 0.09 -10.69
CA HIS A 196 10.35 0.38 -11.96
C HIS A 196 10.20 1.88 -12.22
N ALA A 197 10.01 2.69 -11.18
CA ALA A 197 10.04 4.15 -11.25
C ALA A 197 11.44 4.71 -11.54
N GLY A 198 12.50 3.90 -11.44
CA GLY A 198 13.88 4.35 -11.50
C GLY A 198 14.31 5.15 -10.26
N ILE A 199 13.54 5.12 -9.17
CA ILE A 199 13.91 5.73 -7.90
C ILE A 199 15.01 4.91 -7.24
N TRP A 200 14.94 3.59 -7.38
CA TRP A 200 15.97 2.67 -6.91
C TRP A 200 16.63 1.94 -8.08
N THR A 201 17.96 1.91 -8.15
CA THR A 201 18.68 1.34 -9.30
C THR A 201 19.43 0.05 -8.98
N GLU A 202 19.60 -0.28 -7.70
CA GLU A 202 20.39 -1.43 -7.26
C GLU A 202 19.45 -2.53 -6.78
N GLY A 203 18.93 -3.37 -7.67
CA GLY A 203 18.00 -4.41 -7.22
C GLY A 203 17.80 -5.53 -8.21
N ASN A 204 17.76 -6.76 -7.68
CA ASN A 204 17.43 -7.93 -8.47
C ASN A 204 15.92 -8.03 -8.61
N VAL A 205 15.41 -7.53 -9.74
CA VAL A 205 14.02 -7.76 -10.14
C VAL A 205 13.88 -9.22 -10.58
N ASN A 206 13.01 -9.99 -9.90
CA ASN A 206 12.69 -11.34 -10.34
C ASN A 206 11.87 -11.27 -11.64
N PRO A 207 12.42 -11.68 -12.81
CA PRO A 207 11.72 -11.57 -14.08
C PRO A 207 10.52 -12.52 -14.21
N LYS A 208 10.38 -13.47 -13.27
CA LYS A 208 9.26 -14.40 -13.23
C LYS A 208 8.06 -13.86 -12.46
N SER A 209 8.24 -12.78 -11.67
CA SER A 209 7.16 -12.11 -10.95
C SER A 209 6.11 -11.56 -11.92
N TRP A 210 4.85 -11.49 -11.46
CA TRP A 210 3.78 -11.00 -12.34
C TRP A 210 3.87 -9.47 -12.48
N GLU A 211 4.30 -8.77 -11.44
CA GLU A 211 4.56 -7.34 -11.39
C GLU A 211 5.51 -6.93 -12.52
N ASP A 212 6.67 -7.59 -12.62
CA ASP A 212 7.67 -7.27 -13.65
C ASP A 212 7.19 -7.60 -15.07
N LYS A 213 6.45 -8.70 -15.24
CA LYS A 213 5.87 -9.05 -16.54
C LYS A 213 4.85 -8.01 -17.00
N VAL A 214 3.94 -7.61 -16.10
CA VAL A 214 2.92 -6.60 -16.39
C VAL A 214 3.58 -5.26 -16.66
N TRP A 215 4.55 -4.85 -15.83
CA TRP A 215 5.34 -3.63 -16.05
C TRP A 215 5.97 -3.58 -17.44
N LYS A 216 6.73 -4.62 -17.82
CA LYS A 216 7.39 -4.70 -19.13
C LYS A 216 6.37 -4.66 -20.28
N ALA A 217 5.23 -5.32 -20.14
CA ALA A 217 4.16 -5.27 -21.13
C ALA A 217 3.56 -3.86 -21.26
N MET A 218 3.34 -3.15 -20.14
CA MET A 218 2.86 -1.77 -20.14
C MET A 218 3.85 -0.81 -20.79
N VAL A 219 5.14 -0.90 -20.44
CA VAL A 219 6.20 -0.07 -21.04
C VAL A 219 6.34 -0.35 -22.53
N LYS A 220 6.22 -1.62 -22.95
CA LYS A 220 6.25 -2.00 -24.37
C LYS A 220 5.06 -1.41 -25.14
N ARG A 221 3.86 -1.45 -24.56
CA ARG A 221 2.64 -0.94 -25.23
C ARG A 221 2.61 0.59 -25.27
N TRP A 222 3.02 1.25 -24.18
CA TRP A 222 2.97 2.70 -24.01
C TRP A 222 4.34 3.26 -23.61
N PRO A 223 5.31 3.32 -24.55
CA PRO A 223 6.71 3.64 -24.25
C PRO A 223 6.96 5.10 -23.90
N SER A 224 6.08 6.01 -24.32
CA SER A 224 6.20 7.45 -24.03
C SER A 224 5.70 7.84 -22.63
N ALA A 225 4.91 6.98 -21.98
CA ALA A 225 4.33 7.30 -20.69
C ALA A 225 5.36 7.18 -19.57
N THR A 226 5.48 8.23 -18.76
CA THR A 226 6.40 8.31 -17.63
C THR A 226 6.06 7.26 -16.56
N PRO A 227 7.04 6.69 -15.83
CA PRO A 227 6.77 5.74 -14.76
C PRO A 227 5.88 6.30 -13.67
N PHE A 228 4.71 5.68 -13.43
CA PHE A 228 3.77 6.11 -12.37
C PHE A 228 3.34 7.58 -12.46
N GLY A 229 3.44 8.18 -13.65
CA GLY A 229 3.15 9.60 -13.89
C GLY A 229 4.18 10.57 -13.29
N LEU A 230 5.34 10.07 -12.84
CA LEU A 230 6.39 10.89 -12.26
C LEU A 230 7.27 11.53 -13.34
N THR A 231 7.44 12.84 -13.23
CA THR A 231 8.45 13.59 -14.00
C THR A 231 9.87 13.20 -13.59
N ALA A 232 10.86 13.55 -14.41
CA ALA A 232 12.26 13.30 -14.09
C ALA A 232 12.68 14.01 -12.79
N GLU A 233 12.15 15.22 -12.56
CA GLU A 233 12.38 16.03 -11.36
C GLU A 233 11.77 15.38 -10.13
N GLU A 234 10.54 14.87 -10.22
CA GLU A 234 9.88 14.14 -9.13
C GLU A 234 10.62 12.85 -8.77
N ILE A 235 11.16 12.14 -9.77
CA ILE A 235 12.02 10.97 -9.51
C ILE A 235 13.27 11.38 -8.72
N GLN A 236 13.89 12.52 -9.02
CA GLN A 236 15.03 13.01 -8.21
C GLN A 236 14.61 13.39 -6.79
N VAL A 237 13.43 14.01 -6.61
CA VAL A 237 12.88 14.28 -5.27
C VAL A 237 12.70 12.98 -4.50
N ALA A 238 12.07 11.97 -5.10
CA ALA A 238 11.85 10.67 -4.47
C ALA A 238 13.18 9.99 -4.08
N ARG A 239 14.19 10.04 -4.96
CA ARG A 239 15.54 9.50 -4.69
C ARG A 239 16.14 10.14 -3.44
N ARG A 240 16.18 11.48 -3.38
CA ARG A 240 16.72 12.19 -2.21
C ARG A 240 15.93 11.89 -0.93
N ALA A 241 14.61 11.79 -1.02
CA ALA A 241 13.76 11.48 0.13
C ALA A 241 14.04 10.08 0.72
N ILE A 242 14.30 9.06 -0.11
CA ILE A 242 14.71 7.73 0.37
C ILE A 242 16.01 7.80 1.18
N HIS A 243 16.90 8.73 0.84
CA HIS A 243 18.15 8.99 1.55
C HIS A 243 18.02 10.03 2.67
N ASN A 244 16.82 10.22 3.23
CA ASN A 244 16.55 11.10 4.37
C ASN A 244 16.82 12.60 4.14
N ASP A 245 16.81 13.08 2.88
CA ASP A 245 16.75 14.53 2.61
C ASP A 245 15.38 15.08 3.09
N LEU A 246 15.39 15.86 4.18
CA LEU A 246 14.19 16.41 4.80
C LEU A 246 13.42 17.37 3.86
N GLY A 247 14.12 18.14 3.02
CA GLY A 247 13.49 19.02 2.04
C GLY A 247 12.78 18.23 0.94
N ALA A 248 13.34 17.10 0.53
CA ALA A 248 12.70 16.18 -0.40
C ALA A 248 11.53 15.42 0.25
N ILE A 249 11.68 14.99 1.51
CA ILE A 249 10.61 14.35 2.29
C ILE A 249 9.39 15.27 2.39
N ARG A 250 9.59 16.56 2.69
CA ARG A 250 8.50 17.56 2.72
C ARG A 250 7.74 17.60 1.40
N GLN A 251 8.44 17.59 0.27
CA GLN A 251 7.82 17.56 -1.05
C GLN A 251 7.05 16.27 -1.31
N VAL A 252 7.58 15.11 -0.91
CA VAL A 252 6.89 13.81 -1.02
C VAL A 252 5.60 13.79 -0.19
N VAL A 253 5.61 14.41 1.00
CA VAL A 253 4.40 14.51 1.84
C VAL A 253 3.30 15.35 1.17
N GLU A 254 3.64 16.37 0.38
CA GLU A 254 2.64 17.10 -0.41
C GLU A 254 1.94 16.20 -1.44
N TRP A 255 2.57 15.13 -1.91
CA TRP A 255 1.94 14.16 -2.81
C TRP A 255 0.87 13.36 -2.08
N LEU A 256 1.14 12.98 -0.83
CA LEU A 256 0.17 12.30 0.05
C LEU A 256 -0.98 13.22 0.45
N LYS A 257 -0.73 14.53 0.61
CA LYS A 257 -1.77 15.51 0.90
C LYS A 257 -2.77 15.71 -0.23
N ALA A 258 -2.32 15.54 -1.48
CA ALA A 258 -3.15 15.67 -2.67
C ALA A 258 -3.99 14.42 -2.98
N ALA A 259 -3.69 13.28 -2.35
CA ALA A 259 -4.36 12.02 -2.60
C ALA A 259 -5.53 11.75 -1.65
N PRO A 260 -6.41 10.79 -2.01
CA PRO A 260 -7.46 10.35 -1.11
C PRO A 260 -6.87 9.83 0.21
N ARG A 261 -7.61 10.06 1.28
CA ARG A 261 -7.22 9.74 2.65
C ARG A 261 -7.31 8.23 2.90
N PRO A 262 -6.56 7.69 3.85
CA PRO A 262 -6.65 6.29 4.22
C PRO A 262 -7.91 6.08 5.06
N HIS A 263 -8.47 4.87 5.03
CA HIS A 263 -9.59 4.54 5.92
C HIS A 263 -9.17 4.51 7.39
N TRP A 264 -7.95 4.03 7.69
CA TRP A 264 -7.44 3.96 9.06
C TRP A 264 -6.24 4.88 9.30
N PRO A 265 -6.06 5.36 10.53
CA PRO A 265 -4.91 6.15 10.90
C PRO A 265 -3.62 5.33 10.99
N PHE A 266 -2.56 5.85 10.38
CA PHE A 266 -1.20 5.33 10.43
C PHE A 266 -0.24 6.36 11.01
N THR A 267 0.82 5.86 11.64
CA THR A 267 2.00 6.64 11.98
C THR A 267 3.20 6.01 11.32
N ILE A 268 3.96 6.77 10.54
CA ILE A 268 5.22 6.33 9.94
C ILE A 268 6.32 7.21 10.51
N ALA A 269 7.42 6.62 10.95
CA ALA A 269 8.57 7.35 11.43
C ALA A 269 9.83 6.95 10.69
N ARG A 270 10.65 7.96 10.39
CA ARG A 270 11.98 7.79 9.81
C ARG A 270 13.02 8.23 10.83
N GLY A 271 14.02 7.39 11.02
CA GLY A 271 15.24 7.74 11.73
C GLY A 271 16.45 7.78 10.80
N ASP A 272 17.60 8.14 11.37
CA ASP A 272 18.90 8.11 10.70
C ASP A 272 19.24 6.71 10.13
N ARG A 273 18.77 5.65 10.81
CA ARG A 273 19.11 4.26 10.50
C ARG A 273 17.92 3.31 10.46
N TYR A 274 16.69 3.82 10.54
CA TYR A 274 15.49 2.98 10.61
C TYR A 274 14.29 3.61 9.94
N VAL A 275 13.31 2.78 9.65
CA VAL A 275 11.94 3.21 9.32
C VAL A 275 10.96 2.25 10.01
N TRP A 276 9.85 2.77 10.50
CA TRP A 276 8.75 1.94 11.00
C TRP A 276 7.39 2.56 10.68
N MET A 277 6.39 1.70 10.56
CA MET A 277 5.00 2.07 10.39
C MET A 277 4.14 1.35 11.42
N LEU A 278 3.15 2.08 11.94
CA LEU A 278 2.16 1.62 12.90
C LEU A 278 0.76 1.91 12.36
N ALA A 279 -0.08 0.89 12.23
CA ALA A 279 -1.52 1.03 12.05
C ALA A 279 -2.15 1.22 13.43
N ARG A 280 -2.66 2.42 13.68
CA ARG A 280 -3.23 2.80 14.98
C ARG A 280 -4.58 2.15 15.22
N GLU A 281 -5.29 1.87 14.14
CA GLU A 281 -6.54 1.15 14.13
C GLU A 281 -6.60 0.32 12.85
N VAL A 282 -7.20 -0.86 12.94
CA VAL A 282 -7.54 -1.68 11.78
C VAL A 282 -8.88 -2.32 12.09
N GLY A 283 -9.84 -2.17 11.19
CA GLY A 283 -11.16 -2.79 11.31
C GLY A 283 -11.13 -4.30 11.16
N ASP A 284 -12.32 -4.91 11.24
CA ASP A 284 -12.50 -6.33 10.94
C ASP A 284 -12.12 -6.60 9.48
N GLY A 285 -11.65 -7.82 9.20
CA GLY A 285 -11.24 -8.20 7.86
C GLY A 285 -11.47 -9.69 7.61
N SER A 286 -10.97 -10.20 6.49
CA SER A 286 -10.94 -11.64 6.23
C SER A 286 -9.54 -12.25 6.29
N THR A 287 -8.50 -11.48 6.63
CA THR A 287 -7.16 -12.00 6.98
C THR A 287 -6.53 -11.13 8.08
N GLY A 288 -5.54 -11.65 8.81
CA GLY A 288 -4.95 -10.96 9.96
C GLY A 288 -4.31 -9.62 9.60
N SER A 289 -4.56 -8.60 10.42
CA SER A 289 -3.93 -7.28 10.34
C SER A 289 -2.47 -7.33 10.77
N LEU A 290 -1.62 -6.49 10.19
CA LEU A 290 -0.30 -6.19 10.73
C LEU A 290 -0.35 -4.81 11.36
N ASN A 291 -0.18 -4.73 12.67
CA ASN A 291 -0.27 -3.46 13.38
C ASN A 291 1.02 -2.68 13.31
N PHE A 292 2.18 -3.34 13.34
CA PHE A 292 3.46 -2.65 13.31
C PHE A 292 4.48 -3.40 12.46
N CYS A 293 5.26 -2.62 11.71
CA CYS A 293 6.30 -3.09 10.81
C CYS A 293 7.51 -2.18 10.96
N SER A 294 8.70 -2.73 11.11
CA SER A 294 9.93 -1.95 11.19
C SER A 294 11.11 -2.59 10.47
N TRP A 295 12.04 -1.72 10.12
CA TRP A 295 13.34 -2.06 9.56
C TRP A 295 14.42 -1.16 10.15
N GLU A 296 15.61 -1.73 10.35
CA GLU A 296 16.82 -1.04 10.80
C GLU A 296 18.02 -1.48 9.96
N ILE A 297 18.99 -0.58 9.76
CA ILE A 297 20.21 -0.82 8.97
C ILE A 297 21.04 -2.01 9.45
N THR A 298 20.88 -2.42 10.70
CA THR A 298 21.46 -3.64 11.29
C THR A 298 20.81 -4.93 10.78
N PHE A 299 20.10 -4.84 9.64
CA PHE A 299 19.32 -5.88 8.99
C PHE A 299 18.14 -6.38 9.81
N PHE A 300 17.79 -5.66 10.87
CA PHE A 300 16.79 -6.09 11.82
C PHE A 300 15.41 -5.65 11.35
N THR A 301 14.50 -6.63 11.22
CA THR A 301 13.12 -6.40 10.81
C THR A 301 12.16 -6.98 11.83
N GLN A 302 11.06 -6.29 12.08
CA GLN A 302 10.04 -6.74 13.02
C GLN A 302 8.65 -6.59 12.44
N PHE A 303 7.79 -7.59 12.68
CA PHE A 303 6.35 -7.51 12.49
C PHE A 303 5.65 -7.77 13.83
N LEU A 304 4.60 -7.02 14.11
CA LEU A 304 3.76 -7.21 15.29
C LEU A 304 2.29 -7.16 14.90
N SER A 305 1.54 -8.14 15.39
CA SER A 305 0.09 -8.21 15.24
C SER A 305 -0.56 -8.80 16.49
N ALA A 306 -1.76 -8.31 16.79
CA ALA A 306 -2.63 -8.84 17.83
C ALA A 306 -3.45 -10.06 17.39
N LEU A 307 -3.36 -10.47 16.12
CA LEU A 307 -4.08 -11.62 15.56
C LEU A 307 -3.12 -12.80 15.30
N ASN A 308 -3.65 -14.01 15.28
CA ASN A 308 -2.87 -15.20 14.92
C ASN A 308 -2.90 -15.45 13.39
N GLY A 309 -3.83 -14.79 12.67
CA GLY A 309 -4.04 -14.92 11.22
C GLY A 309 -4.61 -16.27 10.80
N MET A 310 -5.17 -17.04 11.73
CA MET A 310 -5.73 -18.36 11.47
C MET A 310 -6.99 -18.24 10.63
N ARG A 311 -7.10 -19.07 9.59
CA ARG A 311 -8.33 -19.21 8.81
C ARG A 311 -8.87 -20.63 8.93
N LYS A 312 -10.17 -20.79 9.16
CA LYS A 312 -10.80 -22.12 9.07
C LYS A 312 -10.75 -22.58 7.61
N SER A 313 -9.98 -23.63 7.32
CA SER A 313 -9.77 -24.12 5.94
C SER A 313 -11.01 -24.71 5.25
N LYS A 314 -12.13 -24.90 5.98
CA LYS A 314 -13.35 -25.57 5.50
C LYS A 314 -14.65 -24.99 6.05
N ALA A 315 -14.68 -23.71 6.39
CA ALA A 315 -15.92 -23.10 6.81
C ALA A 315 -16.87 -22.95 5.60
N PRO A 316 -18.16 -23.35 5.69
CA PRO A 316 -19.11 -23.18 4.60
C PRO A 316 -19.16 -21.72 4.12
N PRO A 317 -19.44 -21.43 2.84
CA PRO A 317 -19.63 -20.06 2.38
C PRO A 317 -20.62 -19.32 3.29
N GLY A 318 -20.17 -18.24 3.94
CA GLY A 318 -20.99 -17.43 4.86
C GLY A 318 -20.89 -17.78 6.35
N GLN A 319 -20.11 -18.79 6.75
CA GLN A 319 -19.70 -18.99 8.13
C GLN A 319 -18.18 -18.89 8.18
N VAL A 320 -17.63 -17.87 8.82
CA VAL A 320 -16.18 -17.71 8.99
C VAL A 320 -15.96 -17.26 10.43
N ASP A 321 -15.72 -18.21 11.34
CA ASP A 321 -15.19 -17.90 12.67
C ASP A 321 -13.66 -17.72 12.56
N ASP A 322 -13.21 -16.73 11.79
CA ASP A 322 -11.78 -16.37 11.79
C ASP A 322 -11.54 -15.37 12.95
N ASP A 323 -10.42 -15.49 13.68
CA ASP A 323 -9.93 -14.47 14.63
C ASP A 323 -9.46 -13.22 13.85
N VAL A 324 -10.39 -12.52 13.18
CA VAL A 324 -10.12 -11.34 12.36
C VAL A 324 -10.93 -10.16 12.87
N ASP A 325 -10.68 -9.88 14.13
CA ASP A 325 -11.28 -8.77 14.85
C ASP A 325 -10.49 -7.49 14.66
N ALA A 326 -11.16 -6.37 14.90
CA ALA A 326 -10.55 -5.06 14.95
C ALA A 326 -9.38 -5.04 15.94
N THR A 327 -8.32 -4.33 15.57
CA THR A 327 -7.10 -4.20 16.37
C THR A 327 -6.73 -2.74 16.55
N ARG A 328 -6.06 -2.45 17.66
CA ARG A 328 -5.55 -1.11 17.97
C ARG A 328 -4.06 -1.15 18.22
N GLY A 329 -3.34 -0.16 17.70
CA GLY A 329 -1.90 0.03 17.88
C GLY A 329 -1.57 1.41 18.47
N TRP A 330 -0.53 1.49 19.29
CA TRP A 330 0.03 2.75 19.79
C TRP A 330 1.52 2.60 20.09
N VAL A 331 2.20 3.74 20.28
CA VAL A 331 3.56 3.79 20.81
C VAL A 331 3.49 4.11 22.30
N ASP A 332 4.11 3.26 23.12
CA ASP A 332 4.48 3.61 24.48
C ASP A 332 5.85 4.31 24.45
N VAL A 333 5.80 5.62 24.65
CA VAL A 333 6.99 6.49 24.62
C VAL A 333 7.90 6.22 25.83
N ALA A 334 7.34 5.90 26.99
CA ALA A 334 8.11 5.67 28.21
C ALA A 334 8.97 4.40 28.10
N THR A 335 8.40 3.34 27.52
CA THR A 335 9.12 2.07 27.32
C THR A 335 9.79 1.93 25.95
N ARG A 336 9.58 2.89 25.04
CA ARG A 336 10.01 2.85 23.63
C ARG A 336 9.54 1.58 22.92
N ARG A 337 8.26 1.26 23.03
CA ARG A 337 7.65 0.06 22.43
C ARG A 337 6.47 0.41 21.54
N ALA A 338 6.36 -0.27 20.41
CA ALA A 338 5.09 -0.39 19.71
C ALA A 338 4.24 -1.43 20.44
N VAL A 339 2.97 -1.11 20.70
CA VAL A 339 2.04 -1.98 21.42
C VAL A 339 0.80 -2.17 20.54
N CYS A 340 0.24 -3.37 20.55
CA CYS A 340 -1.05 -3.65 19.92
C CYS A 340 -1.90 -4.62 20.73
N ARG A 341 -3.22 -4.54 20.55
CA ARG A 341 -4.19 -5.49 21.12
C ARG A 341 -5.44 -5.63 20.24
N ARG A 342 -6.21 -6.70 20.44
CA ARG A 342 -7.58 -6.80 19.90
C ARG A 342 -8.49 -5.81 20.62
N VAL A 343 -9.46 -5.24 19.90
CA VAL A 343 -10.44 -4.31 20.48
C VAL A 343 -11.36 -5.03 21.47
N ASP A 344 -11.68 -6.31 21.21
CA ASP A 344 -12.50 -7.13 22.10
C ASP A 344 -11.82 -7.56 23.41
N GLY A 345 -10.53 -7.25 23.58
CA GLY A 345 -9.75 -7.53 24.78
C GLY A 345 -9.44 -9.00 25.04
N LYS A 346 -9.76 -9.92 24.11
CA LYS A 346 -9.47 -11.36 24.28
C LYS A 346 -7.97 -11.66 24.27
N THR A 347 -7.18 -10.80 23.64
CA THR A 347 -5.73 -10.84 23.72
C THR A 347 -5.22 -9.75 24.63
N GLY A 348 -4.32 -10.13 25.54
CA GLY A 348 -3.54 -9.15 26.30
C GLY A 348 -2.66 -8.31 25.37
N GLU A 349 -2.08 -7.25 25.93
CA GLU A 349 -1.23 -6.36 25.15
C GLU A 349 0.04 -7.06 24.67
N LEU A 350 0.30 -6.96 23.37
CA LEU A 350 1.52 -7.43 22.76
C LEU A 350 2.37 -6.23 22.42
N SER A 351 3.69 -6.37 22.52
CA SER A 351 4.59 -5.27 22.24
C SER A 351 5.87 -5.69 21.58
N ALA A 352 6.44 -4.77 20.81
CA ALA A 352 7.70 -4.92 20.11
C ALA A 352 8.55 -3.67 20.37
N LYS A 353 9.88 -3.83 20.45
CA LYS A 353 10.79 -2.72 20.72
C LYS A 353 10.87 -1.83 19.47
N LEU A 354 10.77 -0.52 19.64
CA LEU A 354 11.05 0.39 18.53
C LEU A 354 12.52 0.29 18.10
N PRO A 355 12.84 0.43 16.81
CA PRO A 355 14.23 0.52 16.33
C PRO A 355 15.04 1.60 17.07
N GLU A 356 16.36 1.40 17.11
CA GLU A 356 17.29 2.37 17.68
C GLU A 356 17.82 3.33 16.62
N GLY A 357 18.09 4.57 17.01
CA GLY A 357 18.53 5.64 16.12
C GLY A 357 17.98 7.00 16.52
N GLU A 358 18.45 8.04 15.85
CA GLU A 358 17.91 9.39 15.96
C GLU A 358 16.63 9.49 15.13
N LEU A 359 15.55 9.97 15.75
CA LEU A 359 14.28 10.18 15.06
C LEU A 359 14.37 11.48 14.24
N LEU A 360 14.20 11.39 12.93
CA LEU A 360 14.28 12.54 12.02
C LEU A 360 12.89 13.15 11.79
N CYS A 361 11.90 12.31 11.47
CA CYS A 361 10.55 12.79 11.23
C CYS A 361 9.48 11.73 11.51
N THR A 362 8.26 12.22 11.72
CA THR A 362 7.06 11.41 11.93
C THR A 362 5.95 11.94 11.04
N LEU A 363 5.37 11.06 10.22
CA LEU A 363 4.19 11.31 9.43
C LEU A 363 3.00 10.66 10.12
N ASN A 364 2.01 11.46 10.48
CA ASN A 364 0.69 10.99 10.82
C ASN A 364 -0.18 11.04 9.57
N TRP A 365 -0.70 9.90 9.17
CA TRP A 365 -1.55 9.77 8.01
C TRP A 365 -2.90 9.20 8.43
N ALA A 366 -3.92 10.06 8.49
CA ALA A 366 -5.23 9.75 9.03
C ALA A 366 -6.35 10.14 8.04
N PRO A 367 -7.59 9.64 8.25
CA PRO A 367 -8.74 10.01 7.44
C PRO A 367 -8.94 11.53 7.33
N ASP A 368 -8.68 12.25 8.42
CA ASP A 368 -8.95 13.69 8.50
C ASP A 368 -7.71 14.57 8.27
N ASP A 369 -6.49 14.01 8.36
CA ASP A 369 -5.26 14.80 8.34
C ASP A 369 -4.04 14.05 7.79
N VAL A 370 -3.13 14.80 7.17
CA VAL A 370 -1.75 14.39 6.88
C VAL A 370 -0.81 15.43 7.46
N SER A 371 -0.15 15.08 8.56
CA SER A 371 0.79 15.94 9.27
C SER A 371 2.18 15.32 9.34
N LEU A 372 3.18 16.13 8.99
CA LEU A 372 4.59 15.80 9.13
C LEU A 372 5.19 16.61 10.27
N ILE A 373 5.78 15.91 11.23
CA ILE A 373 6.60 16.49 12.30
C ILE A 373 8.05 16.19 11.95
N VAL A 374 8.89 17.22 11.84
CA VAL A 374 10.34 17.08 11.70
C VAL A 374 10.96 17.40 13.04
N HIS A 375 11.76 16.49 13.57
CA HIS A 375 12.35 16.60 14.89
C HIS A 375 13.69 17.33 14.81
N GLY A 376 13.99 18.17 15.79
CA GLY A 376 15.21 18.97 15.83
C GLY A 376 15.14 20.29 15.05
N GLU A 377 14.05 20.56 14.32
CA GLU A 377 13.70 21.91 13.88
C GLU A 377 12.86 22.56 14.98
N GLU A 378 13.24 23.77 15.43
CA GLU A 378 12.33 24.58 16.27
C GLU A 378 11.02 24.77 15.48
N GLU A 379 9.87 24.53 16.13
CA GLU A 379 8.61 24.99 15.56
C GLU A 379 8.79 26.47 15.21
N PRO A 380 8.39 26.91 14.00
CA PRO A 380 8.37 28.34 13.74
C PRO A 380 7.52 28.96 14.84
N GLY A 381 8.16 29.72 15.73
CA GLY A 381 7.49 30.40 16.82
C GLY A 381 6.29 31.17 16.25
N PRO A 382 5.24 31.41 17.06
CA PRO A 382 4.06 32.11 16.59
C PRO A 382 4.52 33.35 15.82
N GLY A 383 4.22 33.36 14.52
CA GLY A 383 4.50 34.52 13.69
C GLY A 383 3.86 35.74 14.34
N PRO A 384 4.40 36.96 14.11
CA PRO A 384 3.79 38.16 14.63
C PRO A 384 2.28 38.16 14.32
N ASP A 385 1.47 38.49 15.34
CA ASP A 385 0.01 38.45 15.25
C ASP A 385 -0.45 39.00 13.89
N PRO A 386 -1.27 38.25 13.13
CA PRO A 386 -1.84 38.77 11.91
C PRO A 386 -2.57 40.07 12.24
N LEU A 387 -2.27 41.14 11.50
CA LEU A 387 -3.13 42.32 11.50
C LEU A 387 -4.58 41.87 11.29
N PRO A 388 -5.56 42.43 12.02
CA PRO A 388 -6.93 41.96 12.00
C PRO A 388 -7.45 41.88 10.57
N VAL A 389 -7.74 40.66 10.13
CA VAL A 389 -8.29 40.38 8.80
C VAL A 389 -9.72 40.91 8.76
N PRO A 390 -10.12 41.69 7.74
CA PRO A 390 -11.51 42.08 7.56
C PRO A 390 -12.39 40.82 7.49
N ALA A 391 -13.51 40.81 8.22
CA ALA A 391 -14.37 39.64 8.32
C ALA A 391 -14.66 39.03 6.93
N PRO A 392 -14.54 37.70 6.77
CA PRO A 392 -14.75 37.06 5.49
C PRO A 392 -16.19 37.29 5.04
N LYS A 393 -16.36 37.70 3.78
CA LYS A 393 -17.68 37.63 3.15
C LYS A 393 -18.11 36.17 3.15
N PRO A 394 -19.37 35.86 3.47
CA PRO A 394 -19.85 34.48 3.49
C PRO A 394 -19.58 33.81 2.13
N PRO A 395 -19.17 32.53 2.12
CA PRO A 395 -18.80 31.85 0.90
C PRO A 395 -20.01 31.78 -0.03
N LYS A 396 -19.80 32.12 -1.31
CA LYS A 396 -20.75 31.75 -2.36
C LYS A 396 -20.72 30.23 -2.48
N VAL A 397 -21.80 29.59 -2.05
CA VAL A 397 -22.04 28.17 -2.29
C VAL A 397 -22.29 28.02 -3.79
N HIS A 398 -21.31 27.50 -4.51
CA HIS A 398 -21.50 27.07 -5.90
C HIS A 398 -22.25 25.76 -5.90
N ARG A 399 -23.37 25.70 -6.62
CA ARG A 399 -24.09 24.45 -6.84
C ARG A 399 -23.41 23.71 -7.98
N TRP A 400 -23.40 22.39 -7.92
CA TRP A 400 -22.77 21.51 -8.91
C TRP A 400 -23.32 21.69 -10.34
N THR A 401 -24.48 22.34 -10.48
CA THR A 401 -25.11 22.72 -11.75
C THR A 401 -24.45 23.91 -12.45
N ASP A 402 -23.53 24.62 -11.80
CA ASP A 402 -22.92 25.85 -12.35
C ASP A 402 -21.74 25.55 -13.30
N TRP A 403 -21.48 24.27 -13.62
CA TRP A 403 -20.38 23.79 -14.47
C TRP A 403 -20.84 22.96 -15.69
N LEU A 404 -22.14 22.97 -16.00
CA LEU A 404 -22.70 22.54 -17.29
C LEU A 404 -23.08 23.76 -18.11
#